data_AF-A0A3D3EXI5-F1
#
_entry.id   AF-A0A3D3EXI5-F1
#
_cell.length_a   1.000
_cell.length_b   1.000
_cell.length_c   1.000
_cell.angle_alpha   90.00
_cell.angle_beta   90.00
_cell.angle_gamma   90.00
#
_symmetry.space_group_name_H-M   'P 1'
#
loop_
_entity.id
_entity.type
_entity.pdbx_description
1 polymer ?
#
loop_
_entity_poly.entity_id
_entity_poly.type
_entity_poly.pdbx_seq_one_letter_code
_entity_poly.pdbx_strand_id
1 'polypeptide(L)'
;NHRHGLFDMIMLKENHIRAAGGIIPAVTKIQNQNASYKVEVEVSNLDELAEAVAVKADRVMLDNMSLKDIKAAVKRFGKKVELEISGGVNEDNI
;
A
#
# COMPACT_ATOMS: atom_id res chain seq x y z
N ASN A 1 5.49 8.35 13.39
CA ASN A 1 6.55 7.30 13.44
C ASN A 1 6.10 6.12 12.61
N HIS A 2 6.79 5.86 11.49
CA HIS A 2 6.32 5.01 10.39
C HIS A 2 6.36 3.50 10.70
N ARG A 3 7.38 2.95 11.34
CA ARG A 3 7.34 1.72 12.16
C ARG A 3 8.59 1.70 13.03
N HIS A 4 8.60 0.98 14.14
CA HIS A 4 9.83 0.86 14.95
C HIS A 4 10.67 -0.37 14.55
N GLY A 5 10.06 -1.42 13.97
CA GLY A 5 10.80 -2.56 13.40
C GLY A 5 9.97 -3.52 12.53
N LEU A 6 10.58 -4.64 12.08
CA LEU A 6 9.93 -5.70 11.27
C LEU A 6 8.80 -6.44 11.99
N PHE A 7 8.65 -6.22 13.30
CA PHE A 7 7.72 -6.93 14.18
C PHE A 7 6.37 -6.21 14.37
N ASP A 8 6.25 -4.95 13.92
CA ASP A 8 5.08 -4.12 14.20
C ASP A 8 3.99 -4.18 13.11
N MET A 9 4.39 -4.38 11.85
CA MET A 9 3.51 -4.29 10.68
C MET A 9 4.08 -5.08 9.51
N ILE A 10 3.20 -5.77 8.78
CA ILE A 10 3.57 -6.51 7.57
C ILE A 10 3.59 -5.53 6.40
N MET A 11 4.72 -5.42 5.71
CA MET A 11 4.86 -4.61 4.50
C MET A 11 5.03 -5.52 3.28
N LEU A 12 4.05 -5.49 2.38
CA LEU A 12 4.07 -6.22 1.12
C LEU A 12 4.67 -5.35 0.01
N LYS A 13 5.92 -5.65 -0.34
CA LYS A 13 6.60 -5.14 -1.54
C LYS A 13 6.32 -5.98 -2.79
N GLU A 14 6.66 -5.44 -3.96
CA GLU A 14 6.50 -6.07 -5.29
C GLU A 14 6.97 -7.54 -5.33
N ASN A 15 8.12 -7.85 -4.75
CA ASN A 15 8.68 -9.21 -4.72
C ASN A 15 7.76 -10.22 -4.00
N HIS A 16 7.11 -9.80 -2.90
CA HIS A 16 6.18 -10.64 -2.15
C HIS A 16 4.85 -10.81 -2.90
N ILE A 17 4.34 -9.71 -3.47
CA ILE A 17 3.13 -9.69 -4.29
C ILE A 17 3.29 -10.66 -5.45
N ARG A 18 4.42 -10.59 -6.18
CA ARG A 18 4.74 -11.50 -7.29
C ARG A 18 4.85 -12.95 -6.83
N ALA A 19 5.50 -13.21 -5.70
CA ALA A 19 5.63 -14.56 -5.16
C ALA A 19 4.27 -15.16 -4.72
N ALA A 20 3.32 -14.32 -4.32
CA ALA A 20 1.97 -14.73 -3.93
C ALA A 20 0.98 -14.79 -5.11
N GLY A 21 1.36 -14.33 -6.30
CA GLY A 21 0.51 -14.29 -7.49
C GLY A 21 -0.41 -13.08 -7.60
N GLY A 22 -0.10 -11.97 -6.90
CA GLY A 22 -0.85 -10.72 -6.94
C GLY A 22 -1.15 -10.14 -5.54
N ILE A 23 -1.72 -8.93 -5.49
CA ILE A 23 -2.01 -8.24 -4.22
C ILE A 23 -3.12 -8.98 -3.47
N ILE A 24 -4.20 -9.31 -4.17
CA ILE A 24 -5.35 -10.00 -3.61
C ILE A 24 -4.96 -11.30 -2.89
N PRO A 25 -4.26 -12.26 -3.53
CA PRO A 25 -3.86 -13.49 -2.85
C PRO A 25 -2.84 -13.26 -1.74
N ALA A 26 -1.93 -12.28 -1.88
CA ALA A 26 -0.95 -11.95 -0.83
C ALA A 26 -1.64 -11.50 0.47
N VAL A 27 -2.53 -10.51 0.38
CA VAL A 27 -3.24 -9.96 1.54
C VAL A 27 -4.21 -10.97 2.12
N THR A 28 -4.96 -11.69 1.29
CA THR A 28 -5.91 -12.73 1.73
C THR A 28 -5.20 -13.84 2.51
N LYS A 29 -4.02 -14.27 2.05
CA LYS A 29 -3.23 -15.29 2.74
C LYS A 29 -2.79 -14.82 4.13
N ILE A 30 -2.39 -13.57 4.28
CA ILE A 30 -2.01 -12.99 5.57
C ILE A 30 -3.23 -12.92 6.51
N GLN A 31 -4.35 -12.38 6.01
CA GLN A 31 -5.59 -12.25 6.80
C GLN A 31 -6.09 -13.62 7.30
N ASN A 32 -5.92 -14.69 6.52
CA ASN A 32 -6.30 -16.04 6.91
C ASN A 32 -5.35 -16.68 7.94
N GLN A 33 -4.07 -16.27 7.99
CA GLN A 33 -3.06 -16.87 8.86
C GLN A 33 -2.88 -16.12 10.18
N ASN A 34 -3.01 -14.79 10.17
CA ASN A 34 -2.77 -13.97 11.36
C ASN A 34 -3.43 -12.59 11.20
N ALA A 35 -4.65 -12.44 11.73
CA ALA A 35 -5.44 -11.22 11.62
C ALA A 35 -4.99 -10.07 12.57
N SER A 36 -3.96 -10.29 13.40
CA SER A 36 -3.56 -9.34 14.43
C SER A 36 -2.56 -8.28 13.96
N TYR A 37 -1.90 -8.48 12.82
CA TYR A 37 -0.93 -7.52 12.29
C TYR A 37 -1.56 -6.63 11.23
N LYS A 38 -1.26 -5.33 11.30
CA LYS A 38 -1.58 -4.40 10.23
C LYS A 38 -0.81 -4.76 8.96
N VAL A 39 -1.43 -4.56 7.81
CA VAL A 39 -0.86 -4.81 6.49
C VAL A 39 -0.74 -3.50 5.72
N GLU A 40 0.50 -3.17 5.35
CA GLU A 40 0.83 -2.13 4.39
C GLU A 40 1.19 -2.76 3.05
N VAL A 41 0.68 -2.20 1.95
CA VAL A 41 0.96 -2.67 0.59
C VAL A 41 1.63 -1.56 -0.21
N GLU A 42 2.75 -1.88 -0.84
CA GLU A 42 3.43 -0.99 -1.79
C GLU A 42 2.79 -1.16 -3.18
N VAL A 43 2.38 -0.05 -3.79
CA VAL A 43 1.76 -0.03 -5.11
C VAL A 43 2.41 1.04 -5.98
N SER A 44 2.48 0.75 -7.27
CA SER A 44 3.11 1.60 -8.29
C SER A 44 2.10 2.30 -9.20
N ASN A 45 0.82 1.93 -9.13
CA ASN A 45 -0.24 2.45 -10.01
C ASN A 45 -1.64 2.41 -9.36
N LEU A 46 -2.62 3.05 -10.02
CA LEU A 46 -3.99 3.17 -9.50
C LEU A 46 -4.78 1.86 -9.51
N ASP A 47 -4.41 0.89 -10.35
CA ASP A 47 -5.10 -0.40 -10.43
C ASP A 47 -4.66 -1.29 -9.25
N GLU A 48 -3.36 -1.35 -8.97
CA GLU A 48 -2.81 -1.99 -7.76
C GLU A 48 -3.37 -1.36 -6.47
N LEU A 49 -3.50 -0.03 -6.43
CA LEU A 49 -4.15 0.66 -5.32
C LEU A 49 -5.62 0.20 -5.17
N ALA A 50 -6.34 0.04 -6.29
CA ALA A 50 -7.73 -0.42 -6.24
C ALA A 50 -7.82 -1.86 -5.69
N GLU A 51 -6.89 -2.74 -6.07
CA GLU A 51 -6.79 -4.09 -5.51
C GLU A 51 -6.52 -4.07 -4.01
N ALA A 52 -5.53 -3.29 -3.56
CA ALA A 52 -5.16 -3.18 -2.15
C ALA A 52 -6.32 -2.66 -1.29
N VAL A 53 -7.09 -1.69 -1.81
CA VAL A 53 -8.31 -1.20 -1.15
C VAL A 53 -9.41 -2.26 -1.12
N ALA A 54 -9.59 -3.03 -2.19
CA ALA A 54 -10.62 -4.07 -2.27
C ALA A 54 -10.42 -5.18 -1.22
N VAL A 55 -9.16 -5.53 -0.92
CA VAL A 55 -8.81 -6.49 0.14
C VAL A 55 -8.66 -5.85 1.52
N LYS A 56 -9.00 -4.57 1.67
CA LYS A 56 -8.96 -3.83 2.93
C LYS A 56 -7.58 -3.86 3.59
N ALA A 57 -6.52 -3.59 2.82
CA ALA A 57 -5.22 -3.27 3.40
C ALA A 57 -5.37 -2.09 4.38
N ASP A 58 -4.64 -2.11 5.49
CA ASP A 58 -4.72 -1.05 6.51
C ASP A 58 -4.09 0.26 6.00
N ARG A 59 -3.00 0.15 5.25
CA ARG A 59 -2.26 1.25 4.66
C ARG A 59 -1.79 0.88 3.25
N VAL A 60 -1.68 1.87 2.37
CA VAL A 60 -1.11 1.69 1.03
C VAL A 60 -0.05 2.76 0.78
N MET A 61 1.14 2.31 0.40
CA MET A 61 2.26 3.15 0.01
C MET A 61 2.29 3.31 -1.50
N LEU A 62 2.19 4.54 -1.96
CA LEU A 62 2.29 4.95 -3.36
C LEU A 62 3.77 5.17 -3.70
N ASP A 63 4.41 4.20 -4.35
CA ASP A 63 5.83 4.28 -4.70
C ASP A 63 6.05 4.94 -6.06
N ASN A 64 6.83 6.02 -6.08
CA ASN A 64 7.26 6.76 -7.28
C ASN A 64 6.12 7.14 -8.25
N MET A 65 4.91 7.32 -7.74
CA MET A 65 3.75 7.72 -8.55
C MET A 65 3.81 9.19 -8.94
N SER A 66 3.27 9.53 -10.12
CA SER A 66 3.21 10.93 -10.56
C SER A 66 2.27 11.75 -9.67
N LEU A 67 2.49 13.06 -9.53
CA LEU A 67 1.58 13.95 -8.80
C LEU A 67 0.14 13.89 -9.30
N LYS A 68 -0.06 13.65 -10.61
CA LYS A 68 -1.38 13.46 -11.20
C LYS A 68 -2.06 12.21 -10.64
N ASP A 69 -1.32 11.11 -10.57
CA ASP A 69 -1.84 9.84 -10.08
C ASP A 69 -2.02 9.86 -8.57
N ILE A 70 -1.13 10.49 -7.81
CA ILE A 70 -1.29 10.73 -6.37
C ILE A 70 -2.58 11.53 -6.10
N LYS A 71 -2.81 12.62 -6.83
CA LYS A 71 -4.06 13.40 -6.69
C LYS A 71 -5.29 12.56 -7.01
N ALA A 72 -5.22 11.72 -8.04
CA ALA A 72 -6.30 10.78 -8.38
C ALA A 72 -6.52 9.72 -7.28
N ALA A 73 -5.43 9.16 -6.73
CA ALA A 73 -5.43 8.20 -5.63
C ALA A 73 -6.09 8.78 -4.38
N VAL A 74 -5.65 9.96 -3.94
CA VAL A 74 -6.22 10.66 -2.78
C VAL A 74 -7.70 10.96 -3.00
N LYS A 75 -8.07 11.49 -4.18
CA LYS A 75 -9.48 11.81 -4.50
C LYS A 75 -10.37 10.57 -4.47
N ARG A 76 -9.89 9.43 -4.98
CA ARG A 76 -10.68 8.21 -5.15
C ARG A 76 -10.70 7.32 -3.90
N PHE A 77 -9.60 7.28 -3.16
CA PHE A 77 -9.35 6.29 -2.11
C PHE A 77 -8.89 6.87 -0.77
N GLY A 78 -8.54 8.15 -0.67
CA GLY A 78 -8.02 8.76 0.57
C GLY A 78 -9.01 8.79 1.75
N LYS A 79 -10.30 8.49 1.52
CA LYS A 79 -11.29 8.27 2.59
C LYS A 79 -11.51 6.80 2.96
N LYS A 80 -10.92 5.87 2.20
CA LYS A 80 -11.12 4.42 2.31
C LYS A 80 -9.93 3.70 2.93
N VAL A 81 -8.72 4.22 2.71
CA VAL A 81 -7.46 3.66 3.22
C VAL A 81 -6.49 4.77 3.55
N GLU A 82 -5.59 4.52 4.50
CA GLU A 82 -4.47 5.41 4.76
C GLU A 82 -3.48 5.35 3.58
N LEU A 83 -3.18 6.51 3.00
CA LEU A 83 -2.24 6.62 1.89
C LEU A 83 -0.93 7.22 2.38
N GLU A 84 0.16 6.57 2.01
CA GLU A 84 1.53 7.05 2.21
C GLU A 84 2.18 7.28 0.85
N ILE A 85 2.96 8.36 0.70
CA ILE A 85 3.67 8.67 -0.54
C ILE A 85 5.15 8.39 -0.30
N SER A 86 5.75 7.53 -1.13
CA SER A 86 7.17 7.20 -1.07
C SER A 86 7.84 7.53 -2.40
N GLY A 87 8.99 8.22 -2.33
CA GLY A 87 9.80 8.57 -3.49
C GLY A 87 9.40 9.88 -4.17
N GLY A 88 10.38 10.54 -4.78
CA GLY A 88 10.18 11.73 -5.62
C GLY A 88 9.70 13.00 -4.91
N VAL A 89 9.57 13.02 -3.58
CA VAL A 89 9.16 14.21 -2.82
C VAL A 89 10.37 15.12 -2.58
N ASN A 90 10.27 16.38 -2.99
CA ASN A 90 11.24 17.45 -2.79
C ASN A 90 10.54 18.72 -2.27
N GLU A 91 11.29 19.72 -1.83
CA GLU A 91 10.71 20.96 -1.26
C GLU A 91 9.77 21.69 -2.22
N ASP A 92 9.95 21.52 -3.53
CA ASP A 92 9.15 22.15 -4.58
C ASP A 92 7.79 21.47 -4.82
N ASN A 93 7.58 20.25 -4.31
CA ASN A 93 6.41 19.43 -4.61
C ASN A 93 5.65 18.87 -3.39
N ILE A 94 6.01 19.33 -2.18
CA ILE A 94 5.34 19.00 -0.92
C ILE A 94 4.09 19.84 -0.66
#